data_AF-A0A077MDC3-F1
#
_entry.id   AF-A0A077MDC3-F1
#
_cell.length_a   1.000
_cell.length_b   1.000
_cell.length_c   1.000
_cell.angle_alpha   90.00
_cell.angle_beta   90.00
_cell.angle_gamma   90.00
#
_symmetry.space_group_name_H-M   'P 1'
#
loop_
_entity.id
_entity.type
_entity.pdbx_description
1 polymer ?
#
loop_
_entity_poly.entity_id
_entity_poly.type
_entity_poly.pdbx_seq_one_letter_code
_entity_poly.pdbx_strand_id
1 'polypeptide(L)'
;MDGVDSLLDNLPDDTRNVLLTLARAWHTCVTGQLAPKDVAADWALPRLPIQLRPPLAHARHLYLTCTYADETWPNDVRDLAAPLAAYLARAIRAEAGQQPGRDGWGFPVSLGRTDTVVFEITAEDPAEIVPVVNGRSLIDLVADFEKARRWELAGDYSGLVPASFSFGDLTQYYLGRAARQWPGPGRAWLLGCDCGEVGCWPLDARIDVTDDLVLWQDFHQPHRAARDYRSFGPFVFDRSEYDRAVADAVAALRADRS
;
A
#
# COMPACT_ATOMS: atom_id res chain seq x y z
N MET A 1 -13.78 -16.38 2.18
CA MET A 1 -12.50 -17.04 1.91
C MET A 1 -11.45 -16.04 2.32
N ASP A 2 -10.61 -16.38 3.30
CA ASP A 2 -9.63 -15.42 3.81
C ASP A 2 -8.55 -15.20 2.72
N GLY A 3 -7.85 -14.06 2.77
CA GLY A 3 -6.83 -13.76 1.78
C GLY A 3 -5.69 -14.78 1.74
N VAL A 4 -5.40 -15.42 2.89
CA VAL A 4 -4.35 -16.41 3.04
C VAL A 4 -4.70 -17.70 2.28
N ASP A 5 -5.95 -18.14 2.33
CA ASP A 5 -6.45 -19.33 1.64
C ASP A 5 -6.32 -19.17 0.13
N SER A 6 -6.75 -18.02 -0.41
CA SER A 6 -6.62 -17.75 -1.86
C SER A 6 -5.17 -17.75 -2.34
N LEU A 7 -4.20 -17.40 -1.49
CA LEU A 7 -2.79 -17.53 -1.83
C LEU A 7 -2.31 -18.97 -1.83
N LEU A 8 -2.75 -19.76 -0.86
CA LEU A 8 -2.37 -21.15 -0.75
C LEU A 8 -2.84 -21.95 -1.96
N ASP A 9 -3.99 -21.60 -2.53
CA ASP A 9 -4.51 -22.22 -3.76
C ASP A 9 -3.57 -22.03 -4.96
N ASN A 10 -2.82 -20.92 -5.01
CA ASN A 10 -1.87 -20.63 -6.09
C ASN A 10 -0.47 -21.23 -5.86
N LEU A 11 -0.21 -21.89 -4.73
CA LEU A 11 1.11 -22.42 -4.40
C LEU A 11 1.69 -23.38 -5.46
N PRO A 12 0.92 -24.28 -6.11
CA PRO A 12 1.45 -25.19 -7.13
C PRO A 12 1.96 -24.47 -8.38
N ASP A 13 1.32 -23.35 -8.72
CA ASP A 13 1.55 -22.62 -9.96
C ASP A 13 2.54 -21.46 -9.79
N ASP A 14 2.63 -20.88 -8.59
CA ASP A 14 3.48 -19.72 -8.30
C ASP A 14 4.17 -19.85 -6.93
N THR A 15 4.89 -20.97 -6.74
CA THR A 15 5.52 -21.32 -5.45
C THR A 15 6.41 -20.20 -4.90
N ARG A 16 7.27 -19.61 -5.75
CA ARG A 16 8.19 -18.53 -5.35
C ARG A 16 7.42 -17.34 -4.77
N ASN A 17 6.44 -16.83 -5.51
CA ASN A 17 5.73 -15.63 -5.13
C ASN A 17 4.82 -15.87 -3.92
N VAL A 18 4.16 -17.03 -3.84
CA VAL A 18 3.31 -17.38 -2.70
C VAL A 18 4.13 -17.40 -1.42
N LEU A 19 5.28 -18.07 -1.40
CA LEU A 19 6.13 -18.14 -0.21
C LEU A 19 6.65 -16.76 0.23
N LEU A 20 7.10 -15.93 -0.72
CA LEU A 20 7.59 -14.59 -0.43
C LEU A 20 6.48 -13.64 0.05
N THR A 21 5.29 -13.77 -0.52
CA THR A 21 4.14 -12.95 -0.13
C THR A 21 3.61 -13.36 1.25
N LEU A 22 3.61 -14.66 1.58
CA LEU A 22 3.32 -15.14 2.93
C LEU A 22 4.38 -14.66 3.95
N ALA A 23 5.66 -14.66 3.60
CA ALA A 23 6.71 -14.11 4.45
C ALA A 23 6.51 -12.61 4.73
N ARG A 24 6.14 -11.82 3.71
CA ARG A 24 5.78 -10.40 3.86
C ARG A 24 4.55 -10.20 4.72
N ALA A 25 3.49 -10.98 4.50
CA ALA A 25 2.28 -10.90 5.32
C ALA A 25 2.60 -11.17 6.80
N TRP A 26 3.43 -12.18 7.09
CA TRP A 26 3.87 -12.47 8.45
C TRP A 26 4.72 -11.33 9.05
N HIS A 27 5.65 -10.77 8.27
CA HIS A 27 6.44 -9.61 8.69
C HIS A 27 5.54 -8.43 9.09
N THR A 28 4.57 -8.09 8.25
CA THR A 28 3.67 -6.97 8.49
C THR A 28 2.73 -7.23 9.67
N CYS A 29 2.25 -8.46 9.86
CA CYS A 29 1.51 -8.87 11.07
C CYS A 29 2.27 -8.54 12.36
N VAL A 30 3.58 -8.84 12.40
CA VAL A 30 4.39 -8.71 13.61
C VAL A 30 4.91 -7.28 13.81
N THR A 31 5.31 -6.60 12.74
CA THR A 31 6.01 -5.31 12.81
C THR A 31 5.11 -4.10 12.58
N GLY A 32 3.95 -4.31 11.94
CA GLY A 32 3.13 -3.22 11.41
C GLY A 32 3.76 -2.48 10.22
N GLN A 33 4.89 -2.98 9.69
CA GLN A 33 5.62 -2.36 8.58
C GLN A 33 5.55 -3.20 7.32
N LEU A 34 5.42 -2.53 6.19
CA LEU A 34 5.56 -3.14 4.87
C LEU A 34 7.05 -3.23 4.51
N ALA A 35 7.44 -4.35 3.89
CA ALA A 35 8.81 -4.58 3.45
C ALA A 35 8.84 -5.24 2.05
N PRO A 36 9.91 -5.04 1.27
CA PRO A 36 10.20 -5.85 0.08
C PRO A 36 10.22 -7.36 0.38
N LYS A 37 9.96 -8.18 -0.64
CA LYS A 37 9.81 -9.64 -0.52
C LYS A 37 11.06 -10.33 0.05
N ASP A 38 12.23 -9.91 -0.39
CA ASP A 38 13.52 -10.42 0.05
C ASP A 38 13.86 -10.00 1.48
N VAL A 39 13.58 -8.75 1.86
CA VAL A 39 13.75 -8.24 3.22
C VAL A 39 12.83 -8.99 4.20
N ALA A 40 11.57 -9.21 3.81
CA ALA A 40 10.63 -10.00 4.61
C ALA A 40 11.07 -11.47 4.74
N ALA A 41 11.64 -12.05 3.68
CA ALA A 41 12.20 -13.39 3.72
C ALA A 41 13.41 -13.47 4.67
N ASP A 42 14.33 -12.51 4.64
CA ASP A 42 15.47 -12.44 5.58
C ASP A 42 15.01 -12.32 7.03
N TRP A 43 13.93 -11.57 7.28
CA TRP A 43 13.33 -11.48 8.60
C TRP A 43 12.69 -12.79 9.04
N ALA A 44 11.99 -13.50 8.14
CA ALA A 44 11.27 -14.73 8.47
C ALA A 44 12.22 -15.93 8.66
N LEU A 45 13.28 -16.05 7.85
CA LEU A 45 14.24 -17.16 7.88
C LEU A 45 14.75 -17.55 9.29
N PRO A 46 15.27 -16.63 10.12
CA PRO A 46 15.77 -16.99 11.47
C PRO A 46 14.65 -17.41 12.43
N ARG A 47 13.37 -17.10 12.13
CA ARG A 47 12.20 -17.42 12.96
C ARG A 47 11.53 -18.74 12.60
N LEU A 48 11.91 -19.33 11.46
CA LEU A 48 11.41 -20.63 11.02
C LEU A 48 12.17 -21.78 11.70
N PRO A 49 11.49 -22.93 11.93
CA PRO A 49 12.16 -24.20 12.17
C PRO A 49 13.21 -24.47 11.09
N ILE A 50 14.39 -24.95 11.47
CA ILE A 50 15.54 -25.12 10.56
C ILE A 50 15.19 -25.95 9.31
N GLN A 51 14.31 -26.93 9.45
CA GLN A 51 13.85 -27.81 8.38
C GLN A 51 12.98 -27.09 7.33
N LEU A 52 12.29 -26.00 7.69
CA LEU A 52 11.40 -25.26 6.79
C LEU A 52 12.07 -24.05 6.12
N ARG A 53 13.32 -23.74 6.49
CA ARG A 53 14.07 -22.62 5.91
C ARG A 53 14.45 -22.78 4.42
N PRO A 54 14.84 -23.98 3.94
CA PRO A 54 15.32 -24.15 2.56
C PRO A 54 14.39 -23.58 1.47
N PRO A 55 13.08 -23.88 1.44
CA PRO A 55 12.20 -23.33 0.40
C PRO A 55 12.08 -21.80 0.42
N LEU A 56 12.08 -21.15 1.60
CA LEU A 56 12.04 -19.68 1.65
C LEU A 56 13.37 -19.05 1.21
N ALA A 57 14.49 -19.65 1.61
CA ALA A 57 15.82 -19.20 1.20
C ALA A 57 16.00 -19.32 -0.32
N HIS A 58 15.52 -20.42 -0.90
CA HIS A 58 15.53 -20.64 -2.34
C HIS A 58 14.61 -19.67 -3.09
N ALA A 59 13.38 -19.46 -2.60
CA ALA A 59 12.45 -18.47 -3.17
C ALA A 59 13.08 -17.08 -3.21
N ARG A 60 13.73 -16.66 -2.12
CA ARG A 60 14.43 -15.38 -2.02
C ARG A 60 15.60 -15.30 -3.01
N HIS A 61 16.41 -16.36 -3.12
CA HIS A 61 17.51 -16.40 -4.08
C HIS A 61 16.99 -16.22 -5.51
N LEU A 62 16.01 -17.04 -5.92
CA LEU A 62 15.39 -16.95 -7.24
C LEU A 62 14.80 -15.56 -7.50
N TYR A 63 14.16 -14.93 -6.51
CA TYR A 63 13.60 -13.57 -6.67
C TYR A 63 14.68 -12.53 -7.02
N LEU A 64 15.87 -12.66 -6.45
CA LEU A 64 16.95 -11.70 -6.65
C LEU A 64 17.82 -11.99 -7.88
N THR A 65 17.87 -13.24 -8.34
CA THR A 65 18.88 -13.68 -9.32
C THR A 65 18.31 -14.32 -10.58
N CYS A 66 17.01 -14.62 -10.63
CA CYS A 66 16.45 -15.51 -11.64
C CYS A 66 15.11 -15.01 -12.20
N THR A 67 14.95 -15.10 -13.53
CA THR A 67 13.65 -14.87 -14.19
C THR A 67 12.71 -16.04 -13.94
N TYR A 68 11.39 -15.86 -14.11
CA TYR A 68 10.44 -16.98 -14.03
C TYR A 68 10.71 -18.07 -15.08
N ALA A 69 11.21 -17.71 -16.27
CA ALA A 69 11.42 -18.67 -17.34
C ALA A 69 12.58 -19.65 -17.03
N ASP A 70 13.50 -19.23 -16.17
CA ASP A 70 14.74 -19.96 -15.87
C ASP A 70 14.73 -20.61 -14.48
N GLU A 71 13.65 -20.45 -13.71
CA GLU A 71 13.62 -20.91 -12.33
C GLU A 71 13.57 -22.45 -12.24
N THR A 72 14.41 -22.99 -11.37
CA THR A 72 14.45 -24.43 -11.07
C THR A 72 14.41 -24.64 -9.58
N TRP A 73 13.69 -25.70 -9.17
CA TRP A 73 13.50 -26.05 -7.76
C TRP A 73 14.02 -27.46 -7.52
N PRO A 74 15.02 -27.65 -6.63
CA PRO A 74 15.40 -28.98 -6.17
C PRO A 74 14.21 -29.72 -5.55
N ASN A 75 14.07 -31.02 -5.81
CA ASN A 75 12.90 -31.79 -5.36
C ASN A 75 12.72 -31.74 -3.83
N ASP A 76 13.81 -31.91 -3.08
CA ASP A 76 13.83 -31.84 -1.62
C ASP A 76 13.40 -30.46 -1.08
N VAL A 77 13.72 -29.39 -1.81
CA VAL A 77 13.26 -28.03 -1.48
C VAL A 77 11.79 -27.84 -1.85
N ARG A 78 11.37 -28.33 -3.03
CA ARG A 78 9.98 -28.22 -3.53
C ARG A 78 8.99 -28.97 -2.64
N ASP A 79 9.36 -30.16 -2.18
CA ASP A 79 8.54 -31.00 -1.28
C ASP A 79 8.25 -30.30 0.06
N LEU A 80 9.10 -29.37 0.47
CA LEU A 80 8.94 -28.58 1.69
C LEU A 80 8.14 -27.28 1.50
N ALA A 81 7.78 -26.90 0.26
CA ALA A 81 7.06 -25.66 -0.02
C ALA A 81 5.66 -25.63 0.63
N ALA A 82 4.87 -26.69 0.48
CA ALA A 82 3.54 -26.79 1.10
C ALA A 82 3.60 -26.82 2.64
N PRO A 83 4.49 -27.62 3.28
CA PRO A 83 4.72 -27.53 4.72
C PRO A 83 5.10 -26.13 5.22
N LEU A 84 5.98 -25.42 4.50
CA LEU A 84 6.35 -24.04 4.83
C LEU A 84 5.15 -23.09 4.68
N ALA A 85 4.42 -23.17 3.58
CA ALA A 85 3.27 -22.30 3.33
C ALA A 85 2.20 -22.45 4.41
N ALA A 86 1.90 -23.69 4.81
CA ALA A 86 0.99 -23.98 5.92
C ALA A 86 1.50 -23.44 7.26
N TYR A 87 2.81 -23.53 7.52
CA TYR A 87 3.41 -22.94 8.72
C TYR A 87 3.24 -21.42 8.76
N LEU A 88 3.56 -20.73 7.66
CA LEU A 88 3.44 -19.28 7.54
C LEU A 88 1.98 -18.84 7.69
N ALA A 89 1.04 -19.53 7.04
CA ALA A 89 -0.39 -19.27 7.16
C ALA A 89 -0.87 -19.38 8.62
N ARG A 90 -0.44 -20.42 9.34
CA ARG A 90 -0.76 -20.56 10.77
C ARG A 90 -0.15 -19.44 11.61
N ALA A 91 1.10 -19.06 11.33
CA ALA A 91 1.76 -17.96 12.04
C ALA A 91 1.01 -16.63 11.85
N ILE A 92 0.65 -16.30 10.62
CA ILE A 92 -0.16 -15.10 10.29
C ILE A 92 -1.48 -15.10 11.05
N ARG A 93 -2.22 -16.21 11.02
CA ARG A 93 -3.51 -16.35 11.72
C ARG A 93 -3.36 -16.22 13.24
N ALA A 94 -2.29 -16.76 13.82
CA ALA A 94 -2.01 -16.65 15.24
C ALA A 94 -1.72 -15.21 15.67
N GLU A 95 -0.96 -14.45 14.88
CA GLU A 95 -0.71 -13.02 15.15
C GLU A 95 -1.98 -12.19 15.00
N ALA A 96 -2.81 -12.47 13.97
CA ALA A 96 -4.08 -11.78 13.77
C ALA A 96 -5.08 -12.01 14.92
N GLY A 97 -5.08 -13.19 15.54
CA GLY A 97 -5.98 -13.52 16.65
C GLY A 97 -5.58 -12.94 18.01
N GLN A 98 -4.34 -12.47 18.18
CA GLN A 98 -3.80 -12.02 19.47
C GLN A 98 -3.89 -10.50 19.71
N GLN A 99 -4.50 -9.73 18.81
CA GLN A 99 -4.74 -8.28 19.00
C GLN A 99 -6.22 -7.97 19.31
N PRO A 100 -6.69 -8.11 20.57
CA PRO A 100 -8.04 -7.71 20.95
C PRO A 100 -8.12 -6.19 21.12
N GLY A 101 -9.03 -5.53 20.39
CA GLY A 101 -9.30 -4.09 20.51
C GLY A 101 -8.99 -3.21 19.29
N ARG A 102 -8.83 -3.79 18.09
CA ARG A 102 -8.94 -3.06 16.82
C ARG A 102 -10.23 -3.46 16.11
N ASP A 103 -11.33 -2.95 16.63
CA ASP A 103 -12.64 -2.90 15.97
C ASP A 103 -12.56 -1.99 14.73
N GLY A 104 -12.10 -2.54 13.61
CA GLY A 104 -12.03 -1.86 12.31
C GLY A 104 -10.74 -2.14 11.56
N TRP A 105 -10.61 -3.36 11.01
CA TRP A 105 -9.59 -3.83 10.05
C TRP A 105 -8.13 -3.41 10.32
N GLY A 106 -7.46 -4.20 11.17
CA GLY A 106 -6.01 -4.18 11.41
C GLY A 106 -5.29 -5.46 10.97
N PHE A 107 -5.71 -6.08 9.86
CA PHE A 107 -4.88 -7.11 9.20
C PHE A 107 -3.67 -6.45 8.53
N PRO A 108 -2.54 -7.14 8.35
CA PRO A 108 -1.60 -6.71 7.33
C PRO A 108 -2.39 -6.67 6.02
N VAL A 109 -2.30 -5.54 5.32
CA VAL A 109 -2.49 -5.51 3.87
C VAL A 109 -1.65 -6.63 3.28
N SER A 110 -2.32 -7.70 2.86
CA SER A 110 -1.86 -8.89 2.14
C SER A 110 -2.88 -9.95 2.56
N LEU A 111 -3.88 -10.32 1.77
CA LEU A 111 -3.71 -11.03 0.50
C LEU A 111 -5.05 -10.96 -0.27
N GLY A 112 -5.03 -10.54 -1.53
CA GLY A 112 -6.19 -10.65 -2.44
C GLY A 112 -7.08 -9.41 -2.63
N ARG A 113 -6.85 -8.29 -1.93
CA ARG A 113 -7.52 -7.02 -2.25
C ARG A 113 -6.50 -5.99 -2.72
N THR A 114 -6.52 -5.75 -4.03
CA THR A 114 -5.88 -4.60 -4.66
C THR A 114 -6.99 -3.60 -4.97
N ASP A 115 -6.86 -2.39 -4.45
CA ASP A 115 -7.69 -1.26 -4.83
C ASP A 115 -7.17 -0.68 -6.17
N THR A 116 -8.05 -0.06 -6.95
CA THR A 116 -7.64 0.70 -8.14
C THR A 116 -7.54 2.18 -7.82
N VAL A 117 -6.64 2.90 -8.48
CA VAL A 117 -6.55 4.35 -8.38
C VAL A 117 -6.43 5.01 -9.75
N VAL A 118 -7.11 6.14 -9.90
CA VAL A 118 -6.93 7.11 -10.99
C VAL A 118 -6.75 8.48 -10.36
N PHE A 119 -5.94 9.35 -10.94
CA PHE A 119 -5.81 10.74 -10.53
C PHE A 119 -6.53 11.61 -11.55
N GLU A 120 -7.78 11.96 -11.26
CA GLU A 120 -8.59 12.77 -12.15
C GLU A 120 -8.13 14.22 -12.10
N ILE A 121 -8.05 14.85 -13.27
CA ILE A 121 -7.74 16.27 -13.42
C ILE A 121 -9.05 16.98 -13.72
N THR A 122 -9.43 17.94 -12.88
CA THR A 122 -10.64 18.73 -13.13
C THR A 122 -10.45 19.63 -14.35
N ALA A 123 -11.55 19.90 -15.06
CA ALA A 123 -11.54 20.84 -16.20
C ALA A 123 -11.67 22.32 -15.77
N GLU A 124 -11.58 22.58 -14.46
CA GLU A 124 -11.67 23.93 -13.89
C GLU A 124 -10.29 24.63 -13.95
N ASP A 125 -10.28 25.96 -13.89
CA ASP A 125 -9.05 26.76 -13.82
C ASP A 125 -8.99 27.48 -12.46
N PRO A 126 -8.03 27.14 -11.58
CA PRO A 126 -6.93 26.20 -11.79
C PRO A 126 -7.34 24.73 -11.67
N ALA A 127 -6.73 23.87 -12.49
CA ALA A 127 -7.00 22.44 -12.48
C ALA A 127 -6.59 21.78 -11.15
N GLU A 128 -7.46 20.91 -10.63
CA GLU A 128 -7.22 20.13 -9.42
C GLU A 128 -6.93 18.67 -9.75
N ILE A 129 -6.05 18.03 -8.98
CA ILE A 129 -5.82 16.59 -9.01
C ILE A 129 -6.64 15.96 -7.89
N VAL A 130 -7.61 15.12 -8.23
CA VAL A 130 -8.43 14.38 -7.27
C VAL A 130 -8.16 12.88 -7.41
N PRO A 131 -7.61 12.23 -6.37
CA PRO A 131 -7.49 10.78 -6.38
C PRO A 131 -8.86 10.10 -6.33
N VAL A 132 -9.08 9.12 -7.19
CA VAL A 132 -10.28 8.29 -7.26
C VAL A 132 -9.88 6.85 -6.98
N VAL A 133 -10.35 6.31 -5.85
CA VAL A 133 -10.05 4.96 -5.38
C VAL A 133 -11.26 4.06 -5.56
N ASN A 134 -11.11 2.95 -6.27
CA ASN A 134 -12.21 2.02 -6.60
C ASN A 134 -13.43 2.72 -7.23
N GLY A 135 -13.19 3.72 -8.08
CA GLY A 135 -14.23 4.48 -8.76
C GLY A 135 -14.97 5.51 -7.90
N ARG A 136 -14.50 5.80 -6.68
CA ARG A 136 -15.02 6.88 -5.83
C ARG A 136 -13.93 7.88 -5.50
N SER A 137 -14.26 9.18 -5.51
CA SER A 137 -13.31 10.22 -5.13
C SER A 137 -12.84 10.03 -3.69
N LEU A 138 -11.57 10.30 -3.42
CA LEU A 138 -11.01 10.25 -2.06
C LEU A 138 -11.71 11.27 -1.16
N ILE A 139 -12.18 12.39 -1.73
CA ILE A 139 -13.02 13.39 -1.07
C ILE A 139 -14.29 12.75 -0.52
N ASP A 140 -15.04 12.03 -1.35
CA ASP A 140 -16.28 11.38 -0.92
C ASP A 140 -16.01 10.26 0.10
N LEU A 141 -14.92 9.49 -0.09
CA LEU A 141 -14.53 8.43 0.83
C LEU A 141 -14.24 8.97 2.22
N VAL A 142 -13.44 10.04 2.33
CA VAL A 142 -13.14 10.66 3.63
C VAL A 142 -14.37 11.36 4.21
N ALA A 143 -15.21 11.99 3.38
CA ALA A 143 -16.44 12.61 3.82
C ALA A 143 -17.38 11.60 4.49
N ASP A 144 -17.61 10.44 3.86
CA ASP A 144 -18.44 9.37 4.42
C ASP A 144 -17.86 8.84 5.73
N PHE A 145 -16.54 8.65 5.77
CA PHE A 145 -15.83 8.17 6.95
C PHE A 145 -15.96 9.12 8.15
N GLU A 146 -15.81 10.43 7.93
CA GLU A 146 -15.92 11.47 8.94
C GLU A 146 -17.39 11.66 9.39
N LYS A 147 -18.34 11.63 8.45
CA LYS A 147 -19.80 11.70 8.73
C LYS A 147 -20.26 10.53 9.59
N ALA A 148 -19.77 9.31 9.33
CA ALA A 148 -20.10 8.13 10.13
C ALA A 148 -19.67 8.29 11.62
N ARG A 149 -18.65 9.11 11.89
CA ARG A 149 -18.18 9.46 13.24
C ARG A 149 -18.82 10.72 13.81
N ARG A 150 -19.72 11.36 13.06
CA ARG A 150 -20.40 12.62 13.41
C ARG A 150 -19.41 13.75 13.71
N TRP A 151 -18.28 13.77 12.99
CA TRP A 151 -17.34 14.87 13.08
C TRP A 151 -17.80 16.06 12.23
N GLU A 152 -17.64 17.29 12.74
CA GLU A 152 -17.99 18.52 12.03
C GLU A 152 -17.07 18.79 10.83
N LEU A 153 -17.47 19.62 9.86
CA LEU A 153 -16.67 19.91 8.65
C LEU A 153 -16.18 18.62 7.93
N ALA A 154 -17.07 17.64 7.85
CA ALA A 154 -16.76 16.35 7.24
C ALA A 154 -16.76 16.46 5.71
N GLY A 155 -15.63 16.10 5.09
CA GLY A 155 -15.49 16.13 3.63
C GLY A 155 -15.19 17.50 3.03
N ASP A 156 -14.80 18.48 3.85
CA ASP A 156 -14.41 19.83 3.40
C ASP A 156 -12.97 19.79 2.86
N TYR A 157 -12.80 19.03 1.78
CA TYR A 157 -11.52 18.80 1.09
C TYR A 157 -11.70 19.07 -0.41
N SER A 158 -10.61 19.49 -1.04
CA SER A 158 -10.51 19.68 -2.49
C SER A 158 -9.32 18.90 -3.05
N GLY A 159 -9.24 18.82 -4.38
CA GLY A 159 -8.07 18.24 -5.04
C GLY A 159 -6.80 19.07 -4.78
N LEU A 160 -5.66 18.50 -5.11
CA LEU A 160 -4.40 19.23 -5.08
C LEU A 160 -4.30 20.13 -6.30
N VAL A 161 -3.98 21.40 -6.11
CA VAL A 161 -3.86 22.38 -7.20
C VAL A 161 -2.38 22.64 -7.53
N PRO A 162 -1.79 22.02 -8.57
CA PRO A 162 -0.36 22.13 -8.84
C PRO A 162 0.08 23.52 -9.29
N ALA A 163 -0.86 24.35 -9.76
CA ALA A 163 -0.60 25.75 -10.10
C ALA A 163 -0.39 26.63 -8.86
N SER A 164 -1.03 26.29 -7.74
CA SER A 164 -1.00 27.06 -6.49
C SER A 164 0.13 26.63 -5.56
N PHE A 165 0.74 25.46 -5.78
CA PHE A 165 1.83 24.95 -4.95
C PHE A 165 2.82 24.09 -5.72
N SER A 166 4.12 24.28 -5.44
CA SER A 166 5.18 23.51 -6.08
C SER A 166 5.42 22.19 -5.34
N PHE A 167 4.74 21.14 -5.80
CA PHE A 167 4.94 19.76 -5.34
C PHE A 167 6.22 19.11 -5.90
N GLY A 168 6.92 19.79 -6.81
CA GLY A 168 8.10 19.26 -7.51
C GLY A 168 7.72 18.25 -8.59
N ASP A 169 8.47 17.17 -8.69
CA ASP A 169 8.13 16.06 -9.58
C ASP A 169 6.98 15.26 -8.98
N LEU A 170 5.77 15.44 -9.52
CA LEU A 170 4.56 14.76 -9.07
C LEU A 170 4.68 13.23 -9.13
N THR A 171 5.47 12.69 -10.05
CA THR A 171 5.74 11.23 -10.10
C THR A 171 6.48 10.77 -8.86
N GLN A 172 7.48 11.53 -8.40
CA GLN A 172 8.19 11.22 -7.16
C GLN A 172 7.37 11.57 -5.91
N TYR A 173 6.54 12.61 -5.98
CA TYR A 173 5.71 13.08 -4.87
C TYR A 173 4.69 12.03 -4.44
N TYR A 174 3.95 11.46 -5.40
CA TYR A 174 2.99 10.39 -5.15
C TYR A 174 3.63 9.03 -4.80
N LEU A 175 4.96 8.93 -4.80
CA LEU A 175 5.69 7.78 -4.26
C LEU A 175 6.29 8.06 -2.88
N GLY A 176 6.05 9.24 -2.29
CA GLY A 176 6.65 9.65 -1.02
C GLY A 176 8.17 9.88 -1.10
N ARG A 177 8.71 10.02 -2.32
CA ARG A 177 10.16 10.06 -2.63
C ARG A 177 10.64 11.40 -3.18
N ALA A 178 9.77 12.42 -3.24
CA ALA A 178 10.18 13.72 -3.75
C ALA A 178 11.26 14.35 -2.85
N ALA A 179 12.22 15.04 -3.48
CA ALA A 179 13.25 15.79 -2.75
C ALA A 179 12.64 16.86 -1.81
N ARG A 180 11.45 17.37 -2.16
CA ARG A 180 10.64 18.28 -1.33
C ARG A 180 9.31 17.61 -1.02
N GLN A 181 9.35 16.59 -0.16
CA GLN A 181 8.18 15.85 0.28
C GLN A 181 7.43 16.62 1.38
N TRP A 182 6.11 16.68 1.28
CA TRP A 182 5.23 17.37 2.23
C TRP A 182 4.17 16.39 2.77
N PRO A 183 3.89 16.37 4.08
CA PRO A 183 4.43 17.27 5.13
C PRO A 183 5.85 16.90 5.58
N GLY A 184 6.38 15.77 5.14
CA GLY A 184 7.75 15.33 5.41
C GLY A 184 8.08 14.05 4.64
N PRO A 185 9.31 13.54 4.73
CA PRO A 185 9.74 12.36 3.99
C PRO A 185 8.81 11.16 4.20
N GLY A 186 8.45 10.47 3.11
CA GLY A 186 7.57 9.29 3.16
C GLY A 186 6.08 9.56 3.38
N ARG A 187 5.65 10.83 3.49
CA ARG A 187 4.22 11.21 3.57
C ARG A 187 3.84 12.13 2.43
N ALA A 188 2.62 12.05 1.93
CA ALA A 188 2.10 12.98 0.93
C ALA A 188 0.79 13.60 1.42
N TRP A 189 0.57 14.87 1.09
CA TRP A 189 -0.78 15.41 1.03
C TRP A 189 -1.47 14.74 -0.16
N LEU A 190 -2.65 14.18 0.07
CA LEU A 190 -3.48 13.54 -0.95
C LEU A 190 -4.69 14.41 -1.32
N LEU A 191 -5.13 15.26 -0.39
CA LEU A 191 -6.17 16.27 -0.61
C LEU A 191 -5.75 17.60 0.04
N GLY A 192 -6.27 18.69 -0.53
CA GLY A 192 -6.08 20.06 -0.06
C GLY A 192 -7.40 20.70 0.40
N CYS A 193 -7.45 22.03 0.34
CA CYS A 193 -8.62 22.85 0.65
C CYS A 193 -8.82 23.85 -0.50
N ASP A 194 -10.07 24.17 -0.81
CA ASP A 194 -10.49 25.16 -1.83
C ASP A 194 -10.16 26.62 -1.45
N CYS A 195 -9.78 26.87 -0.19
CA CYS A 195 -9.58 28.23 0.32
C CYS A 195 -8.34 28.96 -0.27
N GLY A 196 -7.58 28.31 -1.16
CA GLY A 196 -6.41 28.90 -1.82
C GLY A 196 -5.18 29.08 -0.92
N GLU A 197 -5.27 28.75 0.37
CA GLU A 197 -4.15 28.76 1.31
C GLU A 197 -3.47 27.38 1.41
N VAL A 198 -2.18 27.36 1.11
CA VAL A 198 -1.36 26.15 1.20
C VAL A 198 -1.28 25.67 2.65
N GLY A 199 -1.76 24.45 2.91
CA GLY A 199 -1.65 23.81 4.22
C GLY A 199 -2.79 24.14 5.20
N CYS A 200 -3.90 24.72 4.74
CA CYS A 200 -5.01 25.08 5.63
C CYS A 200 -5.69 23.84 6.26
N TRP A 201 -6.01 22.79 5.47
CA TRP A 201 -6.64 21.56 5.96
C TRP A 201 -6.26 20.30 5.14
N PRO A 202 -4.96 19.95 4.97
CA PRO A 202 -4.60 18.82 4.12
C PRO A 202 -5.03 17.49 4.75
N LEU A 203 -5.47 16.54 3.89
CA LEU A 203 -5.49 15.13 4.27
C LEU A 203 -4.16 14.51 3.84
N ASP A 204 -3.37 14.07 4.81
CA ASP A 204 -2.06 13.48 4.57
C ASP A 204 -2.05 11.98 4.86
N ALA A 205 -1.24 11.23 4.12
CA ALA A 205 -1.04 9.81 4.32
C ALA A 205 0.44 9.45 4.23
N ARG A 206 0.85 8.43 4.98
CA ARG A 206 2.13 7.76 4.75
C ARG A 206 2.02 6.92 3.48
N ILE A 207 3.02 7.06 2.61
CA ILE A 207 3.14 6.26 1.39
C ILE A 207 4.29 5.28 1.57
N ASP A 208 3.96 4.00 1.65
CA ASP A 208 4.94 2.91 1.69
C ASP A 208 4.96 2.21 0.33
N VAL A 209 6.17 2.05 -0.23
CA VAL A 209 6.35 1.55 -1.59
C VAL A 209 7.28 0.34 -1.59
N THR A 210 6.83 -0.77 -2.17
CA THR A 210 7.66 -1.93 -2.51
C THR A 210 7.81 -2.05 -4.03
N ASP A 211 8.45 -3.12 -4.48
CA ASP A 211 8.61 -3.41 -5.92
C ASP A 211 7.28 -3.70 -6.61
N ASP A 212 6.28 -4.18 -5.86
CA ASP A 212 5.00 -4.68 -6.36
C ASP A 212 3.78 -3.98 -5.76
N LEU A 213 3.92 -3.19 -4.69
CA LEU A 213 2.80 -2.49 -4.05
C LEU A 213 3.10 -1.02 -3.72
N VAL A 214 2.03 -0.22 -3.67
CA VAL A 214 1.99 1.10 -3.02
C VAL A 214 0.88 1.08 -1.97
N LEU A 215 1.17 1.52 -0.75
CA LEU A 215 0.19 1.62 0.33
C LEU A 215 0.01 3.07 0.72
N TRP A 216 -1.25 3.51 0.79
CA TRP A 216 -1.62 4.72 1.51
C TRP A 216 -2.16 4.34 2.87
N GLN A 217 -1.49 4.77 3.93
CA GLN A 217 -1.86 4.40 5.29
C GLN A 217 -1.54 5.49 6.30
N ASP A 218 -1.90 5.25 7.57
CA ASP A 218 -1.64 6.19 8.66
C ASP A 218 -2.18 7.59 8.33
N PHE A 219 -3.41 7.65 7.81
CA PHE A 219 -4.03 8.91 7.42
C PHE A 219 -4.11 9.88 8.59
N HIS A 220 -3.93 11.15 8.31
CA HIS A 220 -3.84 12.17 9.32
C HIS A 220 -4.34 13.52 8.80
N GLN A 221 -4.93 14.28 9.72
CA GLN A 221 -5.34 15.65 9.48
C GLN A 221 -4.68 16.53 10.57
N PRO A 222 -3.62 17.28 10.24
CA PRO A 222 -2.80 18.02 11.21
C PRO A 222 -3.54 19.07 12.05
N HIS A 223 -4.55 19.72 11.49
CA HIS A 223 -5.38 20.70 12.19
C HIS A 223 -6.51 20.07 13.01
N ARG A 224 -6.68 18.74 12.91
CA ARG A 224 -7.65 17.96 13.67
C ARG A 224 -6.98 16.70 14.25
N ALA A 225 -5.81 16.88 14.85
CA ALA A 225 -4.97 15.79 15.37
C ALA A 225 -5.67 14.83 16.36
N ALA A 226 -6.78 15.23 16.98
CA ALA A 226 -7.59 14.37 17.84
C ALA A 226 -8.46 13.35 17.06
N ARG A 227 -8.61 13.50 15.74
CA ARG A 227 -9.37 12.59 14.88
C ARG A 227 -8.53 11.35 14.57
N ASP A 228 -9.15 10.19 14.79
CA ASP A 228 -8.54 8.90 14.53
C ASP A 228 -8.94 8.32 13.16
N TYR A 229 -8.03 8.43 12.18
CA TYR A 229 -8.21 7.87 10.84
C TYR A 229 -7.59 6.47 10.68
N ARG A 230 -7.17 5.79 11.76
CA ARG A 230 -6.49 4.48 11.68
C ARG A 230 -7.30 3.41 10.94
N SER A 231 -8.63 3.53 10.92
CA SER A 231 -9.54 2.63 10.22
C SER A 231 -10.10 3.19 8.91
N PHE A 232 -9.56 4.31 8.40
CA PHE A 232 -9.97 4.89 7.11
C PHE A 232 -9.30 4.17 5.93
N GLY A 233 -7.99 3.98 6.04
CA GLY A 233 -7.22 3.07 5.20
C GLY A 233 -6.90 1.77 5.94
N PRO A 234 -5.86 1.06 5.50
CA PRO A 234 -4.99 1.37 4.36
C PRO A 234 -5.69 1.14 3.00
N PHE A 235 -5.27 1.89 1.98
CA PHE A 235 -5.54 1.57 0.58
C PHE A 235 -4.30 0.95 -0.06
N VAL A 236 -4.52 0.01 -0.97
CA VAL A 236 -3.48 -0.91 -1.45
C VAL A 236 -3.51 -0.98 -2.95
N PHE A 237 -2.44 -0.58 -3.61
CA PHE A 237 -2.39 -0.53 -5.07
C PHE A 237 -1.30 -1.46 -5.60
N ASP A 238 -1.57 -2.08 -6.75
CA ASP A 238 -0.52 -2.71 -7.55
C ASP A 238 0.46 -1.62 -8.01
N ARG A 239 1.75 -1.89 -7.89
CA ARG A 239 2.77 -0.87 -8.18
C ARG A 239 2.75 -0.42 -9.63
N SER A 240 2.54 -1.33 -10.58
CA SER A 240 2.57 -1.02 -12.01
C SER A 240 1.34 -0.22 -12.44
N GLU A 241 0.18 -0.54 -11.87
CA GLU A 241 -1.05 0.20 -12.11
C GLU A 241 -0.99 1.60 -11.49
N TYR A 242 -0.47 1.71 -10.27
CA TYR A 242 -0.27 2.98 -9.59
C TYR A 242 0.68 3.91 -10.36
N ASP A 243 1.86 3.41 -10.75
CA ASP A 243 2.87 4.19 -11.48
C ASP A 243 2.30 4.71 -12.81
N ARG A 244 1.49 3.91 -13.50
CA ARG A 244 0.80 4.30 -14.73
C ARG A 244 -0.27 5.37 -14.48
N ALA A 245 -1.11 5.19 -13.47
CA ALA A 245 -2.13 6.18 -13.11
C ALA A 245 -1.52 7.56 -12.78
N VAL A 246 -0.39 7.59 -12.08
CA VAL A 246 0.35 8.83 -11.80
C VAL A 246 0.92 9.42 -13.09
N ALA A 247 1.56 8.60 -13.93
CA ALA A 247 2.16 9.06 -15.19
C ALA A 247 1.12 9.66 -16.15
N ASP A 248 -0.06 9.04 -16.27
CA ASP A 248 -1.16 9.51 -17.11
C ASP A 248 -1.66 10.89 -16.65
N ALA A 249 -1.83 11.08 -15.35
CA ALA A 249 -2.24 12.37 -14.78
C ALA A 249 -1.18 13.48 -14.97
N VAL A 250 0.11 13.14 -14.80
CA VAL A 250 1.21 14.08 -15.06
C VAL A 250 1.27 14.46 -16.54
N ALA A 251 0.99 13.53 -17.44
CA ALA A 251 0.92 13.82 -18.88
C ALA A 251 -0.27 14.74 -19.20
N ALA A 252 -1.45 14.48 -18.63
CA ALA A 252 -2.65 15.30 -18.81
C ALA A 252 -2.42 16.77 -18.37
N LEU A 253 -1.82 16.97 -17.20
CA LEU A 253 -1.48 18.32 -16.68
C LEU A 253 -0.49 19.09 -17.56
N ARG A 254 0.38 18.40 -18.31
CA ARG A 254 1.31 19.05 -19.25
C ARG A 254 0.62 19.44 -20.54
N ALA A 255 -0.32 18.61 -21.00
CA ALA A 255 -1.09 18.86 -22.22
C ALA A 255 -2.02 20.08 -22.07
N ASP A 256 -2.61 20.27 -20.90
CA ASP A 256 -3.51 21.41 -20.63
C ASP A 256 -2.79 22.76 -20.53
N ARG A 257 -1.46 22.74 -20.32
CA ARG A 257 -0.61 23.94 -20.21
C ARG A 257 0.14 24.31 -21.50
N SER A 258 -0.09 23.58 -22.59
CA SER A 258 0.59 23.75 -23.90
C SER A 258 -0.35 24.35 -24.93
#